data_AF-A0A968X979-F1
#
_entry.id   AF-A0A968X979-F1
#
_cell.length_a   1.000
_cell.length_b   1.000
_cell.length_c   1.000
_cell.angle_alpha   90.00
_cell.angle_beta   90.00
_cell.angle_gamma   90.00
#
_symmetry.space_group_name_H-M   'P 1'
#
loop_
_entity.id
_entity.type
_entity.pdbx_description
1 polymer ?
#
loop_
_entity_poly.entity_id
_entity_poly.type
_entity_poly.pdbx_seq_one_letter_code
_entity_poly.pdbx_strand_id
1 'polypeptide(L)'
;MGLSPKNKREIIVGDRTFYWQVRQEDKWLEEGWPTVLSVTSQDKQFNIVYGTEQLEADCHLVNLGNDFPLFPHGQSGKKAGKNINHYRRVPCPKWNSAGSITPAIVRELIDWCFDV
;
A
#
# COMPACT_ATOMS: atom_id res chain seq x y z
N MET A 1 11.15 7.10 13.80
CA MET A 1 9.86 6.37 13.78
C MET A 1 10.16 4.92 13.43
N GLY A 2 10.30 4.06 14.43
CA GLY A 2 10.51 2.63 14.22
C GLY A 2 9.15 1.96 14.08
N LEU A 3 8.87 1.42 12.91
CA LEU A 3 7.70 0.55 12.71
C LEU A 3 7.89 -0.68 13.61
N SER A 4 6.92 -0.96 14.47
CA SER A 4 6.96 -2.10 15.39
C SER A 4 7.14 -3.41 14.62
N PRO A 5 8.06 -4.31 15.02
CA PRO A 5 8.38 -5.53 14.28
C PRO A 5 7.33 -6.65 14.37
N LYS A 6 6.18 -6.42 15.02
CA LYS A 6 5.15 -7.46 15.18
C LYS A 6 4.35 -7.59 13.88
N ASN A 7 4.40 -8.78 13.27
CA ASN A 7 3.64 -9.22 12.08
C ASN A 7 4.16 -8.75 10.70
N LYS A 8 5.41 -8.30 10.61
CA LYS A 8 6.08 -8.09 9.31
C LYS A 8 6.43 -9.45 8.69
N ARG A 9 5.85 -9.73 7.53
CA ARG A 9 6.08 -10.92 6.71
C ARG A 9 6.89 -10.54 5.48
N GLU A 10 7.72 -11.45 5.02
CA GLU A 10 8.50 -11.28 3.78
C GLU A 10 7.83 -12.05 2.64
N ILE A 11 7.93 -11.51 1.43
CA ILE A 11 7.52 -12.18 0.20
C ILE A 11 8.47 -11.77 -0.94
N ILE A 12 8.83 -12.73 -1.78
CA ILE A 12 9.67 -12.51 -2.96
C ILE A 12 8.78 -12.58 -4.20
N VAL A 13 8.80 -11.52 -5.01
CA VAL A 13 8.04 -11.42 -6.27
C VAL A 13 9.04 -11.02 -7.37
N GLY A 14 9.23 -11.91 -8.35
CA GLY A 14 10.35 -11.79 -9.29
C GLY A 14 11.70 -11.82 -8.54
N ASP A 15 12.57 -10.87 -8.86
CA ASP A 15 13.88 -10.66 -8.20
C ASP A 15 13.84 -9.62 -7.08
N ARG A 16 12.65 -9.18 -6.66
CA ARG A 16 12.47 -8.13 -5.64
C ARG A 16 11.91 -8.70 -4.34
N THR A 17 12.52 -8.28 -3.23
CA THR A 17 12.06 -8.61 -1.87
C THR A 17 11.09 -7.55 -1.38
N PHE A 18 9.93 -7.98 -0.94
CA PHE A 18 8.90 -7.15 -0.34
C PHE A 18 8.62 -7.58 1.09
N TYR A 19 8.20 -6.61 1.86
CA TYR A 19 7.74 -6.79 3.21
C TYR A 19 6.32 -6.31 3.33
N TRP A 20 5.49 -7.09 3.99
CA TRP A 20 4.09 -6.74 4.19
C TRP A 20 3.64 -7.02 5.61
N GLN A 21 2.62 -6.28 6.05
CA GLN A 21 2.01 -6.47 7.36
C GLN A 21 0.56 -6.01 7.32
N VAL A 22 -0.29 -6.72 8.05
CA VAL A 22 -1.65 -6.26 8.35
C VAL A 22 -1.63 -5.66 9.74
N ARG A 23 -2.10 -4.42 9.86
CA ARG A 23 -2.15 -3.70 11.13
C ARG A 23 -3.48 -2.98 11.27
N GLN A 24 -3.94 -2.88 12.51
CA GLN A 24 -4.96 -1.93 12.90
C GLN A 24 -4.25 -0.61 13.19
N GLU A 25 -4.65 0.48 12.54
CA GLU A 25 -3.95 1.75 12.67
C GLU A 25 -4.94 2.91 12.74
N ASP A 26 -4.93 3.61 13.89
CA ASP A 26 -5.82 4.74 14.17
C ASP A 26 -5.62 5.91 13.19
N LYS A 27 -4.44 6.03 12.59
CA LYS A 27 -4.13 7.12 11.65
C LYS A 27 -4.80 6.96 10.29
N TRP A 28 -5.15 5.73 9.87
CA TRP A 28 -5.94 5.52 8.65
C TRP A 28 -7.45 5.57 8.92
N LEU A 29 -7.88 5.83 10.17
CA LEU A 29 -9.29 6.08 10.48
C LEU A 29 -9.81 7.35 9.79
N GLU A 30 -8.95 8.30 9.40
CA GLU A 30 -9.37 9.43 8.55
C GLU A 30 -9.87 8.96 7.17
N GLU A 31 -9.32 7.86 6.64
CA GLU A 31 -9.83 7.15 5.45
C GLU A 31 -10.98 6.19 5.79
N GLY A 32 -11.28 6.00 7.08
CA GLY A 32 -12.29 5.07 7.57
C GLY A 32 -11.86 3.60 7.51
N TRP A 33 -10.56 3.30 7.51
CA TRP A 33 -10.06 1.91 7.44
C TRP A 33 -9.55 1.42 8.80
N PRO A 34 -10.31 0.56 9.51
CA PRO A 34 -9.88 0.02 10.80
C PRO A 34 -8.67 -0.90 10.66
N THR A 35 -8.58 -1.61 9.53
CA THR A 35 -7.53 -2.57 9.21
C THR A 35 -6.89 -2.24 7.87
N VAL A 36 -5.56 -2.14 7.86
CA VAL A 36 -4.77 -1.83 6.66
C VAL A 36 -3.69 -2.87 6.40
N LEU A 37 -3.54 -3.24 5.14
CA LEU A 37 -2.39 -3.96 4.61
C LEU A 37 -1.36 -2.93 4.14
N SER A 38 -0.15 -2.97 4.70
CA SER A 38 0.99 -2.19 4.21
C SER A 38 1.96 -3.11 3.50
N VAL A 39 2.44 -2.73 2.32
CA VAL A 39 3.46 -3.46 1.55
C VAL A 39 4.58 -2.50 1.17
N THR A 40 5.83 -2.90 1.37
CA THR A 40 7.00 -2.06 1.12
C THR A 40 8.13 -2.90 0.56
N SER A 41 8.84 -2.43 -0.48
CA SER A 41 10.05 -3.09 -0.96
C SER A 41 11.21 -2.95 0.02
N GLN A 42 12.22 -3.82 -0.11
CA GLN A 42 13.46 -3.74 0.67
C GLN A 42 14.21 -2.41 0.48
N ASP A 43 14.24 -1.90 -0.75
CA ASP A 43 14.81 -0.59 -1.12
C ASP A 43 13.92 0.61 -0.69
N LYS A 44 12.72 0.35 -0.16
CA LYS A 44 11.71 1.33 0.26
C LYS A 44 11.20 2.26 -0.84
N GLN A 45 11.54 2.00 -2.11
CA GLN A 45 11.05 2.77 -3.23
C GLN A 45 9.59 2.42 -3.53
N PHE A 46 9.20 1.17 -3.35
CA PHE A 46 7.81 0.73 -3.37
C PHE A 46 7.24 0.79 -1.96
N ASN A 47 6.15 1.52 -1.75
CA ASN A 47 5.45 1.56 -0.47
C ASN A 47 3.97 1.86 -0.71
N ILE A 48 3.09 0.97 -0.29
CA ILE A 48 1.67 1.09 -0.50
C ILE A 48 0.89 0.70 0.75
N VAL A 49 -0.32 1.21 0.85
CA VAL A 49 -1.29 0.88 1.90
C VAL A 49 -2.64 0.58 1.27
N TYR A 50 -3.27 -0.50 1.68
CA TYR A 50 -4.58 -0.94 1.21
C TYR A 50 -5.51 -1.15 2.41
N GLY A 51 -6.62 -0.42 2.46
CA GLY A 51 -7.68 -0.67 3.43
C GLY A 51 -8.40 -1.96 3.11
N THR A 52 -8.43 -2.91 4.05
CA THR A 52 -9.07 -4.21 3.79
C THR A 52 -10.60 -4.11 3.86
N GLU A 53 -11.16 -3.15 4.59
CA GLU A 53 -12.61 -3.11 4.79
C GLU A 53 -13.35 -2.22 3.77
N GLN A 54 -12.72 -1.98 2.61
CA GLN A 54 -13.27 -1.14 1.56
C GLN A 54 -14.46 -1.79 0.83
N LEU A 55 -15.41 -0.94 0.44
CA LEU A 55 -16.45 -1.30 -0.53
C LEU A 55 -15.83 -1.37 -1.92
N GLU A 56 -16.31 -2.30 -2.75
CA GLU A 56 -15.76 -2.52 -4.10
C GLU A 56 -15.88 -1.27 -4.99
N ALA A 57 -16.97 -0.52 -4.84
CA ALA A 57 -17.24 0.69 -5.64
C ALA A 57 -16.22 1.83 -5.43
N ASP A 58 -15.56 1.88 -4.27
CA ASP A 58 -14.63 2.94 -3.86
C ASP A 58 -13.23 2.36 -3.54
N CYS A 59 -12.96 1.14 -3.98
CA CYS A 59 -11.75 0.42 -3.61
C CYS A 59 -10.52 1.08 -4.22
N HIS A 60 -9.62 1.51 -3.36
CA HIS A 60 -8.36 2.13 -3.77
C HIS A 60 -7.21 1.75 -2.85
N LEU A 61 -6.00 1.77 -3.40
CA LEU A 61 -4.76 1.69 -2.64
C LEU A 61 -4.11 3.07 -2.55
N VAL A 62 -3.42 3.32 -1.45
CA VAL A 62 -2.64 4.54 -1.24
C VAL A 62 -1.18 4.22 -1.53
N ASN A 63 -0.64 4.85 -2.57
CA ASN A 63 0.80 4.82 -2.82
C ASN A 63 1.52 5.87 -1.96
N LEU A 64 2.56 5.43 -1.26
CA LEU A 64 3.48 6.19 -0.43
C LEU A 64 4.92 6.17 -0.97
N GLY A 65 5.18 5.33 -1.97
CA GLY A 65 6.48 5.07 -2.57
C GLY A 65 6.75 5.95 -3.79
N ASN A 66 8.04 6.03 -4.14
CA ASN A 66 8.53 6.79 -5.28
C ASN A 66 8.60 5.94 -6.57
N ASP A 67 8.59 4.61 -6.44
CA ASP A 67 8.66 3.62 -7.53
C ASP A 67 7.28 2.99 -7.74
N PHE A 68 6.39 3.78 -8.35
CA PHE A 68 5.10 3.28 -8.84
C PHE A 68 5.03 3.58 -10.34
N PRO A 69 5.18 2.56 -11.22
CA PRO A 69 5.35 2.77 -12.66
C PRO A 69 4.20 3.53 -13.31
N LEU A 70 3.00 3.46 -12.73
CA LEU A 70 1.82 4.21 -13.17
C LEU A 70 1.92 5.73 -13.04
N PHE A 71 2.90 6.26 -12.30
CA PHE A 71 3.10 7.71 -12.17
C PHE A 71 4.56 8.06 -12.39
N PRO A 72 4.91 8.77 -13.48
CA PRO A 72 6.28 9.19 -13.72
C PRO A 72 6.80 10.03 -12.54
N HIS A 73 8.04 9.75 -12.14
CA HIS A 73 8.78 10.46 -11.11
C HIS A 73 8.51 11.97 -11.14
N GLY A 74 8.13 12.55 -10.00
CA GLY A 74 8.35 13.99 -9.78
C GLY A 74 7.13 14.93 -9.87
N GLN A 75 5.97 14.56 -9.33
CA GLN A 75 5.00 15.60 -8.90
C GLN A 75 5.05 15.83 -7.40
N SER A 76 6.22 16.19 -6.87
CA SER A 76 6.31 16.82 -5.56
C SER A 76 5.72 18.24 -5.64
N GLY A 77 4.39 18.36 -5.51
CA GLY A 77 3.73 19.65 -5.38
C GLY A 77 3.77 20.16 -3.95
N LYS A 78 4.32 21.36 -3.72
CA LYS A 78 4.10 22.13 -2.47
C LYS A 78 2.68 22.71 -2.52
N LYS A 79 1.77 22.29 -1.64
CA LYS A 79 0.54 23.05 -1.35
C LYS A 79 0.67 23.68 0.03
N ALA A 80 0.61 25.01 0.09
CA ALA A 80 0.56 25.80 1.32
C ALA A 80 1.67 25.50 2.37
N GLY A 81 2.94 25.43 1.96
CA GLY A 81 4.08 25.40 2.88
C GLY A 81 4.23 24.15 3.75
N LYS A 82 3.38 23.14 3.58
CA LYS A 82 3.49 21.83 4.24
C LYS A 82 4.08 20.82 3.25
N ASN A 83 5.03 20.00 3.72
CA ASN A 83 5.44 18.80 3.01
C ASN A 83 4.25 17.84 2.98
N ILE A 84 3.49 17.86 1.89
CA ILE A 84 2.47 16.85 1.65
C ILE A 84 3.24 15.63 1.14
N ASN A 85 3.46 14.64 2.01
CA ASN A 85 3.79 13.30 1.55
C ASN A 85 2.66 12.90 0.60
N HIS A 86 2.97 12.63 -0.67
CA HIS A 86 1.96 12.39 -1.71
C HIS A 86 1.29 11.04 -1.46
N TYR A 87 0.24 11.03 -0.64
CA TYR A 87 -0.72 9.94 -0.55
C TYR A 87 -1.58 9.99 -1.83
N ARG A 88 -1.28 9.14 -2.83
CA ARG A 88 -2.14 9.06 -4.03
C ARG A 88 -3.01 7.82 -3.96
N ARG A 89 -4.32 8.03 -4.03
CA ARG A 89 -5.33 6.97 -4.15
C ARG A 89 -5.33 6.45 -5.60
N VAL A 90 -5.13 5.15 -5.76
CA VAL A 90 -5.14 4.44 -7.04
C VAL A 90 -6.32 3.48 -7.01
N PRO A 91 -7.32 3.64 -7.90
CA PRO A 91 -8.44 2.71 -7.99
C PRO A 91 -7.92 1.30 -8.26
N CYS A 92 -8.39 0.33 -7.48
CA CYS A 92 -7.89 -1.04 -7.57
C CYS A 92 -9.02 -2.06 -7.40
N PRO A 93 -8.87 -3.29 -7.94
CA PRO A 93 -9.83 -4.35 -7.66
C PRO A 93 -9.82 -4.71 -6.17
N LYS A 94 -10.95 -5.22 -5.67
CA LYS A 94 -11.06 -5.68 -4.29
C LYS A 94 -10.44 -7.08 -4.17
N TRP A 95 -9.28 -7.17 -3.51
CA TRP A 95 -8.58 -8.46 -3.37
C TRP A 95 -9.03 -9.30 -2.17
N ASN A 96 -9.85 -8.76 -1.27
CA ASN A 96 -10.22 -9.45 -0.04
C ASN A 96 -11.74 -9.66 0.07
N SER A 97 -12.20 -10.86 -0.29
CA SER A 97 -13.61 -11.24 -0.18
C SER A 97 -14.00 -11.85 1.17
N ALA A 98 -13.03 -12.25 2.01
CA ALA A 98 -13.28 -13.02 3.25
C ALA A 98 -12.49 -12.55 4.49
N GLY A 99 -12.03 -11.30 4.52
CA GLY A 99 -11.35 -10.71 5.69
C GLY A 99 -9.96 -11.25 6.02
N SER A 100 -9.46 -12.24 5.28
CA SER A 100 -8.13 -12.83 5.48
C SER A 100 -7.17 -12.43 4.36
N ILE A 101 -6.08 -11.73 4.70
CA ILE A 101 -5.00 -11.41 3.77
C ILE A 101 -3.99 -12.57 3.75
N THR A 102 -3.84 -13.20 2.59
CA THR A 102 -2.90 -14.29 2.35
C THR A 102 -1.69 -13.79 1.56
N PRO A 103 -0.55 -14.50 1.57
CA PRO A 103 0.59 -14.18 0.71
C PRO A 103 0.23 -14.18 -0.78
N ALA A 104 -0.75 -14.99 -1.21
CA ALA A 104 -1.23 -15.03 -2.59
C ALA A 104 -1.88 -13.69 -2.98
N ILE A 105 -2.78 -13.17 -2.14
CA ILE A 105 -3.40 -11.84 -2.34
C ILE A 105 -2.33 -10.75 -2.41
N VAL A 106 -1.32 -10.80 -1.54
CA VAL A 106 -0.23 -9.82 -1.53
C VAL A 106 0.57 -9.89 -2.83
N ARG A 107 0.85 -11.09 -3.34
CA ARG A 107 1.51 -11.28 -4.64
C ARG A 107 0.66 -10.73 -5.78
N GLU A 108 -0.63 -11.08 -5.86
CA GLU A 108 -1.53 -10.57 -6.90
C GLU A 108 -1.61 -9.04 -6.90
N LEU A 109 -1.62 -8.43 -5.71
CA LEU A 109 -1.58 -6.99 -5.56
C LEU A 109 -0.27 -6.41 -6.10
N ILE A 110 0.87 -7.00 -5.73
CA ILE A 110 2.19 -6.57 -6.20
C ILE A 110 2.27 -6.70 -7.74
N ASP A 111 1.87 -7.85 -8.28
CA ASP A 111 1.86 -8.10 -9.72
C ASP A 111 0.97 -7.07 -10.44
N TRP A 112 -0.23 -6.77 -9.92
CA TRP A 112 -1.09 -5.71 -10.46
C TRP A 112 -0.41 -4.33 -10.43
N CYS A 113 0.33 -3.99 -9.38
CA CYS A 113 1.05 -2.71 -9.33
C CYS A 113 2.18 -2.59 -10.37
N PHE A 114 2.70 -3.70 -10.90
CA PHE A 114 3.75 -3.70 -11.93
C PHE A 114 3.24 -3.98 -13.35
N ASP A 115 2.03 -4.53 -13.51
CA ASP A 115 1.44 -4.90 -14.81
C ASP A 115 0.57 -3.80 -15.44
N VAL A 116 0.02 -2.88 -14.63
CA VAL A 116 -0.80 -1.73 -15.11
C VAL A 116 0.09 -0.58 -15.55
#